data_AF-A0A9D8R5U7-F1
#
_entry.id   AF-A0A9D8R5U7-F1
#
_cell.length_a   1.000
_cell.length_b   1.000
_cell.length_c   1.000
_cell.angle_alpha   90.00
_cell.angle_beta   90.00
_cell.angle_gamma   90.00
#
_symmetry.space_group_name_H-M   'P 1'
#
loop_
_entity.id
_entity.type
_entity.pdbx_description
1 polymer ?
#
loop_
_entity_poly.entity_id
_entity_poly.type
_entity_poly.pdbx_seq_one_letter_code
_entity_poly.pdbx_strand_id
1 'polypeptide(L)'
;MENQYMKTFPQLMAGKTVLYIHGFGSAGSTHTAQMLRQLMPNATVLSPDIPLQPTEAIAMLHELVEAEKPNLIIGTSMGGMYTEQLKGIDRICVNPAFQMGETMQEHGMTGKQVFQNPRKDGIQEFIVTKALVKEYKAITELCFQNVDNIEQQRVFGLFGDRDEVVHTYNLFLGHYPNAIRFHGEHRLNDSVLLHYIVPVIRWIDDRQEGRERPSIYIDYSTVHDVYGKPRSCFNKAYEFLIENYNVFFTAPAPSTDHTFTTHVQEWIEEYVSAPAWNHIVFTNQPEHIYGDYFIRRGARDERRETREESRGAKGNEFLGTVLTLGSDDMKTWEEVITFFERLGGQ
;
A
#
# COMPACT_ATOMS: atom_id res chain seq x y z
N MET A 1 29.73 13.22 -3.76
CA MET A 1 29.26 11.94 -4.29
C MET A 1 29.10 11.01 -3.11
N GLU A 2 27.93 11.03 -2.47
CA GLU A 2 27.56 10.03 -1.49
C GLU A 2 26.63 9.06 -2.20
N ASN A 3 27.10 7.83 -2.42
CA ASN A 3 26.21 6.71 -2.70
C ASN A 3 25.38 6.50 -1.43
N GLN A 4 24.21 7.14 -1.35
CA GLN A 4 23.14 6.63 -0.50
C GLN A 4 22.83 5.24 -1.04
N TYR A 5 23.13 4.20 -0.26
CA TYR A 5 22.67 2.84 -0.56
C TYR A 5 21.15 2.88 -0.63
N MET A 6 20.64 3.00 -1.84
CA MET A 6 19.23 3.00 -2.12
C MET A 6 18.71 1.60 -1.84
N LYS A 7 17.68 1.49 -1.02
CA LYS A 7 17.07 0.22 -0.64
C LYS A 7 16.57 -0.49 -1.90
N THR A 8 16.82 -1.80 -1.98
CA THR A 8 16.35 -2.64 -3.09
C THR A 8 15.72 -3.91 -2.53
N PHE A 9 14.81 -4.51 -3.28
CA PHE A 9 14.10 -5.74 -2.97
C PHE A 9 14.27 -6.74 -4.11
N PRO A 10 15.44 -7.40 -4.24
CA PRO A 10 15.74 -8.26 -5.39
C PRO A 10 14.79 -9.45 -5.58
N GLN A 11 14.13 -9.91 -4.51
CA GLN A 11 13.17 -11.01 -4.59
C GLN A 11 11.75 -10.55 -4.94
N LEU A 12 11.45 -9.25 -4.77
CA LEU A 12 10.11 -8.71 -5.03
C LEU A 12 9.87 -8.65 -6.55
N MET A 13 8.82 -9.33 -7.00
CA MET A 13 8.47 -9.48 -8.42
C MET A 13 9.63 -10.04 -9.28
N ALA A 14 10.53 -10.84 -8.68
CA ALA A 14 11.68 -11.39 -9.39
C ALA A 14 11.25 -12.26 -10.58
N GLY A 15 11.81 -11.97 -11.77
CA GLY A 15 11.46 -12.67 -13.01
C GLY A 15 10.09 -12.30 -13.60
N LYS A 16 9.34 -11.39 -12.97
CA LYS A 16 8.02 -10.95 -13.41
C LYS A 16 8.07 -9.63 -14.18
N THR A 17 7.02 -9.37 -14.95
CA THR A 17 6.85 -8.10 -15.67
C THR A 17 5.86 -7.21 -14.92
N VAL A 18 6.26 -5.96 -14.66
CA VAL A 18 5.41 -4.92 -14.07
C VAL A 18 5.20 -3.81 -15.10
N LEU A 19 3.96 -3.49 -15.43
CA LEU A 19 3.62 -2.38 -16.32
C LEU A 19 3.24 -1.16 -15.49
N TYR A 20 3.99 -0.06 -15.62
CA TYR A 20 3.68 1.22 -15.00
C TYR A 20 3.08 2.20 -16.02
N ILE A 21 1.86 2.66 -15.73
CA ILE A 21 1.10 3.60 -16.56
C ILE A 21 1.07 4.98 -15.89
N HIS A 22 1.72 5.95 -16.53
CA HIS A 22 1.88 7.30 -15.97
C HIS A 22 0.61 8.16 -16.10
N GLY A 23 0.57 9.25 -15.34
CA GLY A 23 -0.52 10.24 -15.38
C GLY A 23 -0.51 11.15 -16.61
N PHE A 24 -1.53 11.99 -16.72
CA PHE A 24 -1.67 12.93 -17.84
C PHE A 24 -0.52 13.93 -17.88
N GLY A 25 -0.02 14.23 -19.09
CA GLY A 25 1.11 15.15 -19.25
C GLY A 25 2.43 14.61 -18.67
N SER A 26 2.55 13.32 -18.39
CA SER A 26 3.82 12.66 -18.04
C SER A 26 4.33 11.79 -19.21
N ALA A 27 5.40 11.02 -18.97
CA ALA A 27 6.03 10.14 -19.95
C ALA A 27 6.54 8.87 -19.24
N GLY A 28 6.88 7.84 -20.02
CA GLY A 28 7.43 6.58 -19.53
C GLY A 28 8.79 6.71 -18.83
N SER A 29 9.45 7.87 -19.00
CA SER A 29 10.70 8.22 -18.32
C SER A 29 10.52 8.80 -16.92
N THR A 30 9.30 8.82 -16.38
CA THR A 30 8.98 9.37 -15.05
C THR A 30 9.85 8.78 -13.93
N HIS A 31 10.15 9.60 -12.92
CA HIS A 31 10.93 9.22 -11.74
C HIS A 31 10.34 8.00 -11.02
N THR A 32 9.02 7.90 -10.92
CA THR A 32 8.34 6.73 -10.31
C THR A 32 8.71 5.43 -11.01
N ALA A 33 8.74 5.42 -12.35
CA ALA A 33 9.10 4.23 -13.11
C ALA A 33 10.59 3.88 -12.95
N GLN A 34 11.46 4.88 -12.78
CA GLN A 34 12.88 4.67 -12.47
C GLN A 34 13.04 4.07 -11.07
N MET A 35 12.32 4.60 -10.08
CA MET A 35 12.37 4.10 -8.71
C MET A 35 11.81 2.67 -8.62
N LEU A 36 10.74 2.33 -9.34
CA LEU A 36 10.25 0.95 -9.42
C LEU A 36 11.32 -0.02 -9.96
N ARG A 37 12.09 0.37 -10.99
CA ARG A 37 13.22 -0.42 -11.51
C ARG A 37 14.34 -0.59 -10.49
N GLN A 38 14.60 0.45 -9.71
CA GLN A 38 15.62 0.43 -8.67
C GLN A 38 15.21 -0.43 -7.48
N LEU A 39 13.96 -0.31 -7.02
CA LEU A 39 13.41 -1.07 -5.92
C LEU A 39 13.24 -2.56 -6.25
N MET A 40 12.92 -2.91 -7.50
CA MET A 40 12.72 -4.31 -7.95
C MET A 40 13.69 -4.65 -9.08
N PRO A 41 15.00 -4.78 -8.81
CA PRO A 41 16.02 -4.87 -9.85
C PRO A 41 15.94 -6.15 -10.70
N ASN A 42 15.28 -7.20 -10.18
CA ASN A 42 15.08 -8.47 -10.89
C ASN A 42 13.70 -8.57 -11.56
N ALA A 43 12.87 -7.52 -11.49
CA ALA A 43 11.62 -7.41 -12.23
C ALA A 43 11.84 -6.63 -13.54
N THR A 44 11.07 -6.96 -14.57
CA THR A 44 11.03 -6.17 -15.80
C THR A 44 9.97 -5.08 -15.67
N VAL A 45 10.39 -3.82 -15.44
CA VAL A 45 9.45 -2.70 -15.33
C VAL A 45 9.30 -1.94 -16.66
N LEU A 46 8.16 -2.15 -17.30
CA LEU A 46 7.75 -1.46 -18.52
C LEU A 46 7.08 -0.14 -18.17
N SER A 47 7.42 0.93 -18.88
CA SER A 47 6.69 2.19 -18.81
C SER A 47 6.80 2.90 -20.15
N PRO A 48 5.85 2.68 -21.07
CA PRO A 48 5.81 3.34 -22.36
C PRO A 48 5.34 4.79 -22.24
N ASP A 49 5.57 5.58 -23.27
CA ASP A 49 4.92 6.88 -23.39
C ASP A 49 3.49 6.68 -23.88
N ILE A 50 2.52 7.14 -23.10
CA ILE A 50 1.11 6.98 -23.43
C ILE A 50 0.69 8.03 -24.48
N PRO A 51 -0.05 7.65 -25.54
CA PRO A 51 -0.65 8.59 -26.50
C PRO A 51 -1.53 9.63 -25.81
N LEU A 52 -1.63 10.82 -26.42
CA LEU A 52 -2.49 11.88 -25.89
C LEU A 52 -3.98 11.56 -26.07
N GLN A 53 -4.33 10.97 -27.22
CA GLN A 53 -5.70 10.60 -27.56
C GLN A 53 -6.11 9.37 -26.74
N PRO A 54 -7.18 9.43 -25.95
CA PRO A 54 -7.48 8.39 -24.97
C PRO A 54 -7.93 7.08 -25.60
N THR A 55 -8.58 7.13 -26.77
CA THR A 55 -8.93 5.93 -27.56
C THR A 55 -7.69 5.21 -28.10
N GLU A 56 -6.70 5.95 -28.57
CA GLU A 56 -5.41 5.37 -29.01
C GLU A 56 -4.63 4.81 -27.82
N ALA A 57 -4.66 5.52 -26.69
CA ALA A 57 -4.00 5.09 -25.47
C ALA A 57 -4.53 3.75 -24.93
N ILE A 58 -5.85 3.60 -24.78
CA ILE A 58 -6.42 2.36 -24.26
C ILE A 58 -6.21 1.19 -25.24
N ALA A 59 -6.31 1.43 -26.55
CA ALA A 59 -6.05 0.40 -27.57
C ALA A 59 -4.60 -0.09 -27.52
N MET A 60 -3.64 0.84 -27.48
CA MET A 60 -2.21 0.52 -27.35
C MET A 60 -1.90 -0.20 -26.04
N LEU A 61 -2.55 0.17 -24.94
CA LEU A 61 -2.39 -0.52 -23.66
C LEU A 61 -2.92 -1.95 -23.67
N HIS A 62 -4.05 -2.21 -24.32
CA HIS A 62 -4.56 -3.58 -24.52
C HIS A 62 -3.58 -4.41 -25.36
N GLU A 63 -3.08 -3.87 -26.48
CA GLU A 63 -2.08 -4.56 -27.31
C GLU A 63 -0.81 -4.88 -26.52
N LEU A 64 -0.33 -3.93 -25.69
CA LEU A 64 0.85 -4.12 -24.86
C LEU A 64 0.63 -5.19 -23.79
N VAL A 65 -0.55 -5.21 -23.17
CA VAL A 65 -0.91 -6.24 -22.17
C VAL A 65 -0.95 -7.62 -22.81
N GLU A 66 -1.51 -7.77 -24.00
CA GLU A 66 -1.54 -9.05 -24.73
C GLU A 66 -0.14 -9.52 -25.14
N ALA A 67 0.72 -8.59 -25.55
CA ALA A 67 2.08 -8.89 -25.99
C ALA A 67 3.02 -9.25 -24.82
N GLU A 68 3.02 -8.44 -23.76
CA GLU A 68 4.00 -8.52 -22.66
C GLU A 68 3.49 -9.32 -21.46
N LYS A 69 2.19 -9.55 -21.36
CA LYS A 69 1.52 -10.33 -20.30
C LYS A 69 2.01 -9.95 -18.90
N PRO A 70 1.86 -8.68 -18.47
CA PRO A 70 2.37 -8.22 -17.19
C PRO A 70 1.71 -8.99 -16.03
N ASN A 71 2.49 -9.28 -15.00
CA ASN A 71 2.01 -9.90 -13.76
C ASN A 71 1.32 -8.88 -12.84
N LEU A 72 1.66 -7.60 -13.00
CA LEU A 72 1.12 -6.49 -12.23
C LEU A 72 1.09 -5.23 -13.09
N ILE A 73 0.00 -4.47 -13.00
CA ILE A 73 -0.11 -3.14 -13.59
C ILE A 73 -0.27 -2.10 -12.48
N ILE A 74 0.53 -1.04 -12.51
CA ILE A 74 0.47 0.07 -11.56
C ILE A 74 0.18 1.35 -12.33
N GLY A 75 -0.89 2.05 -11.97
CA GLY A 75 -1.30 3.28 -12.63
C GLY A 75 -1.47 4.43 -11.66
N THR A 76 -0.98 5.61 -12.03
CA THR A 76 -1.12 6.84 -11.21
C THR A 76 -1.98 7.87 -11.92
N SER A 77 -2.88 8.56 -11.20
CA SER A 77 -3.70 9.64 -11.78
C SER A 77 -4.49 9.11 -13.00
N MET A 78 -4.41 9.76 -14.16
CA MET A 78 -4.98 9.24 -15.42
C MET A 78 -4.51 7.81 -15.76
N GLY A 79 -3.28 7.44 -15.42
CA GLY A 79 -2.79 6.07 -15.61
C GLY A 79 -3.56 5.05 -14.77
N GLY A 80 -4.06 5.45 -13.59
CA GLY A 80 -4.94 4.63 -12.75
C GLY A 80 -6.31 4.39 -13.39
N MET A 81 -6.83 5.38 -14.12
CA MET A 81 -8.07 5.24 -14.91
C MET A 81 -7.92 4.19 -16.02
N TYR A 82 -6.80 4.19 -16.74
CA TYR A 82 -6.55 3.14 -17.74
C TYR A 82 -6.26 1.78 -17.09
N THR A 83 -5.49 1.77 -16.00
CA THR A 83 -5.14 0.54 -15.27
C THR A 83 -6.39 -0.22 -14.85
N GLU A 84 -7.40 0.46 -14.31
CA GLU A 84 -8.68 -0.15 -13.93
C GLU A 84 -9.41 -0.85 -15.09
N GLN A 85 -9.20 -0.40 -16.33
CA GLN A 85 -9.84 -0.99 -17.52
C GLN A 85 -9.09 -2.24 -18.04
N LEU A 86 -7.85 -2.49 -17.61
CA LEU A 86 -7.00 -3.60 -18.08
C LEU A 86 -7.21 -4.87 -17.24
N LYS A 87 -8.24 -5.63 -17.58
CA LYS A 87 -8.79 -6.71 -16.75
C LYS A 87 -8.00 -8.01 -16.71
N GLY A 88 -8.30 -8.85 -15.71
CA GLY A 88 -7.75 -10.21 -15.59
C GLY A 88 -6.32 -10.24 -15.02
N ILE A 89 -5.80 -9.08 -14.63
CA ILE A 89 -4.44 -8.89 -14.13
C ILE A 89 -4.51 -8.14 -12.80
N ASP A 90 -3.55 -8.41 -11.92
CA ASP A 90 -3.45 -7.72 -10.64
C ASP A 90 -3.03 -6.27 -10.84
N ARG A 91 -3.67 -5.38 -10.09
CA ARG A 91 -3.64 -3.94 -10.37
C ARG A 91 -3.56 -3.10 -9.12
N ILE A 92 -2.75 -2.05 -9.21
CA ILE A 92 -2.67 -0.99 -8.21
C ILE A 92 -3.00 0.34 -8.88
N CYS A 93 -4.12 0.94 -8.49
CA CYS A 93 -4.58 2.25 -8.95
C CYS A 93 -4.29 3.29 -7.86
N VAL A 94 -3.32 4.18 -8.10
CA VAL A 94 -2.92 5.20 -7.11
C VAL A 94 -3.43 6.58 -7.51
N ASN A 95 -4.20 7.20 -6.62
CA ASN A 95 -4.89 8.47 -6.87
C ASN A 95 -5.58 8.51 -8.25
N PRO A 96 -6.39 7.50 -8.63
CA PRO A 96 -6.87 7.33 -9.99
C PRO A 96 -7.86 8.42 -10.43
N ALA A 97 -7.63 9.01 -11.61
CA ALA A 97 -8.46 10.07 -12.20
C ALA A 97 -9.63 9.49 -13.03
N PHE A 98 -10.57 8.80 -12.37
CA PHE A 98 -11.75 8.22 -13.01
C PHE A 98 -12.74 9.23 -13.59
N GLN A 99 -12.54 10.52 -13.35
CA GLN A 99 -13.37 11.61 -13.88
C GLN A 99 -12.51 12.65 -14.63
N MET A 100 -11.50 12.19 -15.38
CA MET A 100 -10.51 13.05 -16.04
C MET A 100 -11.11 14.20 -16.86
N GLY A 101 -12.24 14.01 -17.53
CA GLY A 101 -12.91 15.08 -18.29
C GLY A 101 -13.41 16.24 -17.41
N GLU A 102 -13.78 15.97 -16.16
CA GLU A 102 -14.17 16.97 -15.16
C GLU A 102 -12.91 17.58 -14.53
N THR A 103 -11.95 16.75 -14.13
CA THR A 103 -10.65 17.18 -13.58
C THR A 103 -9.93 18.16 -14.51
N MET A 104 -9.93 17.92 -15.83
CA MET A 104 -9.33 18.83 -16.81
C MET A 104 -10.00 20.21 -16.85
N GLN A 105 -11.31 20.28 -16.62
CA GLN A 105 -12.06 21.54 -16.62
C GLN A 105 -11.84 22.30 -15.32
N GLU A 106 -11.94 21.63 -14.19
CA GLU A 106 -11.77 22.23 -12.85
C GLU A 106 -10.37 22.83 -12.66
N HIS A 107 -9.34 22.14 -13.16
CA HIS A 107 -7.95 22.58 -13.05
C HIS A 107 -7.46 23.42 -14.24
N GLY A 108 -8.37 23.86 -15.13
CA GLY A 108 -8.03 24.77 -16.23
C GLY A 108 -6.98 24.24 -17.22
N MET A 109 -6.99 22.93 -17.48
CA MET A 109 -5.94 22.26 -18.27
C MET A 109 -6.05 22.51 -19.78
N THR A 110 -7.07 23.24 -20.25
CA THR A 110 -7.27 23.54 -21.67
C THR A 110 -6.17 24.46 -22.23
N GLY A 111 -5.81 24.29 -23.50
CA GLY A 111 -4.79 25.09 -24.16
C GLY A 111 -3.43 24.40 -24.23
N LYS A 112 -2.36 25.18 -24.39
CA LYS A 112 -1.00 24.66 -24.54
C LYS A 112 -0.51 24.09 -23.21
N GLN A 113 -0.06 22.84 -23.23
CA GLN A 113 0.51 22.12 -22.11
C GLN A 113 1.89 21.59 -22.48
N VAL A 114 2.67 21.26 -21.45
CA VAL A 114 4.04 20.73 -21.58
C VAL A 114 4.10 19.41 -20.83
N PHE A 115 4.65 18.38 -21.45
CA PHE A 115 4.94 17.13 -20.76
C PHE A 115 5.95 17.40 -19.63
N GLN A 116 5.74 16.82 -18.46
CA GLN A 116 6.60 17.01 -17.29
C GLN A 116 7.91 16.22 -17.38
N ASN A 117 7.93 15.20 -18.24
CA ASN A 117 9.05 14.30 -18.43
C ASN A 117 9.39 14.22 -19.93
N PRO A 118 10.66 14.00 -20.30
CA PRO A 118 11.04 13.82 -21.70
C PRO A 118 10.36 12.61 -22.33
N ARG A 119 9.76 12.81 -23.51
CA ARG A 119 9.20 11.69 -24.31
C ARG A 119 10.25 11.11 -25.25
N LYS A 120 10.12 9.82 -25.55
CA LYS A 120 10.95 9.07 -26.51
C LYS A 120 10.81 9.58 -27.94
N ASP A 121 9.62 10.07 -28.30
CA ASP A 121 9.32 10.66 -29.61
C ASP A 121 9.87 12.10 -29.77
N GLY A 122 10.40 12.69 -28.69
CA GLY A 122 10.92 14.06 -28.66
C GLY A 122 9.84 15.15 -28.63
N ILE A 123 8.55 14.81 -28.60
CA ILE A 123 7.46 15.77 -28.49
C ILE A 123 7.35 16.21 -27.02
N GLN A 124 7.48 17.51 -26.75
CA GLN A 124 7.41 18.03 -25.37
C GLN A 124 6.17 18.89 -25.11
N GLU A 125 5.48 19.33 -26.15
CA GLU A 125 4.33 20.23 -26.04
C GLU A 125 3.11 19.61 -26.71
N PHE A 126 1.93 19.88 -26.16
CA PHE A 126 0.66 19.44 -26.71
C PHE A 126 -0.44 20.46 -26.41
N ILE A 127 -1.59 20.31 -27.08
CA ILE A 127 -2.74 21.21 -26.89
C ILE A 127 -3.93 20.40 -26.42
N VAL A 128 -4.50 20.83 -25.29
CA VAL A 128 -5.74 20.27 -24.76
C VAL A 128 -6.92 21.05 -25.35
N THR A 129 -7.60 20.41 -26.29
CA THR A 129 -8.78 20.97 -26.95
C THR A 129 -10.07 20.55 -26.24
N LYS A 130 -11.18 21.26 -26.49
CA LYS A 130 -12.51 20.84 -26.00
C LYS A 130 -12.92 19.45 -26.53
N ALA A 131 -12.47 19.11 -27.74
CA ALA A 131 -12.71 17.78 -28.31
C ALA A 131 -11.98 16.70 -27.49
N LEU A 132 -10.70 16.94 -27.15
CA LEU A 132 -9.93 16.03 -26.31
C LEU A 132 -10.57 15.80 -24.94
N VAL A 133 -11.03 16.88 -24.28
CA VAL A 133 -11.74 16.77 -22.99
C VAL A 133 -12.99 15.88 -23.12
N LYS A 134 -13.73 16.00 -24.22
CA LYS A 134 -14.92 15.17 -24.49
C LYS A 134 -14.55 13.70 -24.72
N GLU A 135 -13.44 13.42 -25.40
CA GLU A 135 -12.94 12.06 -25.57
C GLU A 135 -12.54 11.43 -24.24
N TYR A 136 -11.85 12.17 -23.36
CA TYR A 136 -11.53 11.69 -22.01
C TYR A 136 -12.79 11.40 -21.19
N LYS A 137 -13.81 12.25 -21.29
CA LYS A 137 -15.11 11.99 -20.66
C LYS A 137 -15.75 10.67 -21.15
N ALA A 138 -15.72 10.42 -22.45
CA ALA A 138 -16.28 9.19 -23.02
C ALA A 138 -15.51 7.93 -22.56
N ILE A 139 -14.17 8.00 -22.48
CA ILE A 139 -13.38 6.87 -21.98
C ILE A 139 -13.57 6.65 -20.48
N THR A 140 -13.75 7.70 -19.67
CA THR A 140 -14.03 7.52 -18.24
C THR A 140 -15.36 6.81 -17.97
N GLU A 141 -16.34 6.91 -18.87
CA GLU A 141 -17.62 6.18 -18.78
C GLU A 141 -17.45 4.65 -18.99
N LEU A 142 -16.27 4.21 -19.46
CA LEU A 142 -15.93 2.79 -19.61
C LEU A 142 -15.33 2.18 -18.34
N CYS A 143 -14.88 2.99 -17.39
CA CYS A 143 -14.39 2.50 -16.10
C CYS A 143 -15.47 1.68 -15.37
N PHE A 144 -15.05 0.68 -14.61
CA PHE A 144 -15.92 -0.16 -13.77
C PHE A 144 -16.97 -1.02 -14.50
N GLN A 145 -17.01 -0.99 -15.83
CA GLN A 145 -17.92 -1.84 -16.58
C GLN A 145 -17.55 -3.31 -16.43
N ASN A 146 -18.51 -4.23 -16.34
CA ASN A 146 -18.30 -5.69 -16.29
C ASN A 146 -17.22 -6.13 -15.27
N VAL A 147 -17.26 -5.58 -14.05
CA VAL A 147 -16.40 -6.00 -12.93
C VAL A 147 -17.12 -7.11 -12.18
N ASP A 148 -16.55 -8.32 -12.16
CA ASP A 148 -17.06 -9.46 -11.42
C ASP A 148 -16.33 -9.64 -10.08
N ASN A 149 -16.78 -10.60 -9.26
CA ASN A 149 -16.19 -10.84 -7.95
C ASN A 149 -14.71 -11.27 -8.02
N ILE A 150 -14.29 -11.97 -9.08
CA ILE A 150 -12.89 -12.37 -9.24
C ILE A 150 -12.03 -11.13 -9.51
N GLU A 151 -12.53 -10.28 -10.40
CA GLU A 151 -11.89 -9.04 -10.76
C GLU A 151 -11.77 -8.08 -9.57
N GLN A 152 -12.80 -8.01 -8.73
CA GLN A 152 -12.78 -7.19 -7.52
C GLN A 152 -11.60 -7.50 -6.59
N GLN A 153 -11.18 -8.76 -6.52
CA GLN A 153 -10.07 -9.21 -5.66
C GLN A 153 -8.68 -8.93 -6.25
N ARG A 154 -8.59 -8.48 -7.50
CA ARG A 154 -7.33 -8.20 -8.19
C ARG A 154 -6.89 -6.75 -8.08
N VAL A 155 -7.79 -5.85 -7.70
CA VAL A 155 -7.55 -4.40 -7.77
C VAL A 155 -7.41 -3.82 -6.37
N PHE A 156 -6.33 -3.07 -6.17
CA PHE A 156 -6.09 -2.25 -4.99
C PHE A 156 -6.09 -0.77 -5.40
N GLY A 157 -6.92 0.03 -4.74
CA GLY A 157 -6.94 1.48 -4.89
C GLY A 157 -6.20 2.12 -3.73
N LEU A 158 -5.21 2.98 -4.00
CA LEU A 158 -4.50 3.74 -2.98
C LEU A 158 -4.81 5.23 -3.14
N PHE A 159 -5.23 5.88 -2.05
CA PHE A 159 -5.73 7.26 -2.06
C PHE A 159 -5.01 8.11 -1.02
N GLY A 160 -4.34 9.16 -1.48
CA GLY A 160 -3.65 10.13 -0.62
C GLY A 160 -4.66 10.95 0.18
N ASP A 161 -4.46 11.02 1.50
CA ASP A 161 -5.29 11.81 2.41
C ASP A 161 -5.13 13.33 2.22
N ARG A 162 -4.10 13.77 1.50
CA ARG A 162 -3.79 15.16 1.13
C ARG A 162 -3.78 15.38 -0.39
N ASP A 163 -4.46 14.52 -1.15
CA ASP A 163 -4.67 14.74 -2.58
C ASP A 163 -5.72 15.85 -2.78
N GLU A 164 -5.32 16.99 -3.33
CA GLU A 164 -6.18 18.14 -3.65
C GLU A 164 -6.64 18.17 -5.12
N VAL A 165 -6.25 17.17 -5.93
CA VAL A 165 -6.48 17.15 -7.38
C VAL A 165 -7.62 16.20 -7.73
N VAL A 166 -7.67 15.02 -7.11
CA VAL A 166 -8.60 13.96 -7.48
C VAL A 166 -9.21 13.30 -6.23
N HIS A 167 -10.54 13.20 -6.19
CA HIS A 167 -11.27 12.69 -5.01
C HIS A 167 -12.19 11.52 -5.36
N THR A 168 -11.59 10.40 -5.79
CA THR A 168 -12.33 9.24 -6.33
C THR A 168 -12.44 8.04 -5.38
N TYR A 169 -12.07 8.20 -4.10
CA TYR A 169 -12.11 7.12 -3.09
C TYR A 169 -13.49 6.44 -3.01
N ASN A 170 -14.55 7.22 -2.81
CA ASN A 170 -15.92 6.68 -2.68
C ASN A 170 -16.42 6.03 -3.98
N LEU A 171 -16.02 6.60 -5.13
CA LEU A 171 -16.35 6.03 -6.44
C LEU A 171 -15.70 4.66 -6.59
N PHE A 172 -14.40 4.53 -6.29
CA PHE A 172 -13.69 3.25 -6.34
C PHE A 172 -14.26 2.23 -5.35
N LEU A 173 -14.53 2.64 -4.10
CA LEU A 173 -15.08 1.78 -3.06
C LEU A 173 -16.46 1.21 -3.43
N GLY A 174 -17.24 1.92 -4.25
CA GLY A 174 -18.51 1.41 -4.78
C GLY A 174 -18.37 0.19 -5.69
N HIS A 175 -17.16 -0.08 -6.21
CA HIS A 175 -16.88 -1.15 -7.16
C HIS A 175 -15.86 -2.17 -6.67
N TYR A 176 -14.91 -1.77 -5.83
CA TYR A 176 -13.78 -2.59 -5.38
C TYR A 176 -13.64 -2.54 -3.85
N PRO A 177 -13.41 -3.69 -3.19
CA PRO A 177 -13.32 -3.74 -1.72
C PRO A 177 -12.01 -3.18 -1.17
N ASN A 178 -10.92 -3.18 -1.95
CA ASN A 178 -9.59 -2.80 -1.47
C ASN A 178 -9.30 -1.31 -1.73
N ALA A 179 -10.03 -0.42 -1.06
CA ALA A 179 -9.83 1.02 -1.12
C ALA A 179 -9.01 1.49 0.10
N ILE A 180 -7.73 1.77 -0.11
CA ILE A 180 -6.74 2.00 0.96
C ILE A 180 -6.35 3.48 0.98
N ARG A 181 -6.38 4.10 2.17
CA ARG A 181 -5.83 5.45 2.36
C ARG A 181 -4.34 5.40 2.71
N PHE A 182 -3.59 6.41 2.29
CA PHE A 182 -2.21 6.62 2.71
C PHE A 182 -1.92 8.10 2.99
N HIS A 183 -0.90 8.37 3.82
CA HIS A 183 -0.48 9.73 4.08
C HIS A 183 0.34 10.29 2.93
N GLY A 184 -0.28 11.10 2.08
CA GLY A 184 0.40 11.68 0.94
C GLY A 184 -0.49 12.51 0.03
N GLU A 185 0.15 13.19 -0.91
CA GLU A 185 -0.47 14.10 -1.86
C GLU A 185 -0.85 13.36 -3.16
N HIS A 186 -1.28 14.11 -4.17
CA HIS A 186 -1.61 13.58 -5.50
C HIS A 186 -0.42 12.87 -6.17
N ARG A 187 0.76 13.48 -6.09
CA ARG A 187 1.98 12.98 -6.74
C ARG A 187 2.71 12.01 -5.84
N LEU A 188 3.18 10.92 -6.42
CA LEU A 188 4.04 9.98 -5.73
C LEU A 188 5.43 10.55 -5.54
N ASN A 189 5.93 10.41 -4.31
CA ASN A 189 7.33 10.59 -3.97
C ASN A 189 7.93 9.25 -3.51
N ASP A 190 9.24 9.24 -3.29
CA ASP A 190 9.99 8.03 -2.94
C ASP A 190 9.48 7.39 -1.64
N SER A 191 9.09 8.22 -0.67
CA SER A 191 8.53 7.78 0.61
C SER A 191 7.19 7.05 0.41
N VAL A 192 6.25 7.61 -0.36
CA VAL A 192 4.97 6.95 -0.64
C VAL A 192 5.18 5.61 -1.35
N LEU A 193 6.09 5.57 -2.31
CA LEU A 193 6.38 4.33 -3.04
C LEU A 193 6.95 3.26 -2.09
N LEU A 194 7.92 3.62 -1.27
CA LEU A 194 8.59 2.70 -0.36
C LEU A 194 7.67 2.21 0.78
N HIS A 195 6.94 3.12 1.40
CA HIS A 195 6.20 2.85 2.65
C HIS A 195 4.75 2.42 2.41
N TYR A 196 4.14 2.73 1.27
CA TYR A 196 2.73 2.42 1.02
C TYR A 196 2.50 1.52 -0.19
N ILE A 197 3.22 1.71 -1.30
CA ILE A 197 2.99 0.93 -2.52
C ILE A 197 3.74 -0.40 -2.49
N VAL A 198 5.03 -0.41 -2.13
CA VAL A 198 5.85 -1.63 -2.05
C VAL A 198 5.22 -2.72 -1.17
N PRO A 199 4.65 -2.42 0.01
CA PRO A 199 3.93 -3.42 0.81
C PRO A 199 2.76 -4.07 0.05
N VAL A 200 2.00 -3.29 -0.72
CA VAL A 200 0.88 -3.82 -1.54
C VAL A 200 1.40 -4.68 -2.70
N ILE A 201 2.48 -4.26 -3.36
CA ILE A 201 3.17 -5.09 -4.38
C ILE A 201 3.58 -6.44 -3.75
N ARG A 202 4.11 -6.42 -2.52
CA ARG A 202 4.54 -7.63 -1.81
C ARG A 202 3.38 -8.57 -1.55
N TRP A 203 2.22 -8.08 -1.10
CA TRP A 203 1.03 -8.91 -0.92
C TRP A 203 0.59 -9.59 -2.21
N ILE A 204 0.61 -8.85 -3.32
CA ILE A 204 0.28 -9.40 -4.64
C ILE A 204 1.29 -10.46 -5.05
N ASP A 205 2.59 -10.16 -4.91
CA ASP A 205 3.67 -11.07 -5.29
C ASP A 205 3.66 -12.36 -4.47
N ASP A 206 3.48 -12.26 -3.15
CA ASP A 206 3.37 -13.41 -2.26
C ASP A 206 2.16 -14.29 -2.59
N ARG A 207 1.00 -13.67 -2.86
CA ARG A 207 -0.19 -14.40 -3.29
C ARG A 207 0.02 -15.12 -4.63
N GLN A 208 0.67 -14.47 -5.58
CA GLN A 208 0.96 -15.05 -6.90
C GLN A 208 1.92 -16.24 -6.81
N GLU A 209 2.92 -16.17 -5.92
CA GLU A 209 3.90 -17.24 -5.70
C GLU A 209 3.44 -18.30 -4.69
N GLY A 210 2.31 -18.09 -4.00
CA GLY A 210 1.88 -18.95 -2.89
C GLY A 210 2.85 -18.93 -1.71
N ARG A 211 3.52 -17.80 -1.48
CA ARG A 211 4.47 -17.64 -0.36
C ARG A 211 3.72 -17.37 0.94
N GLU A 212 3.94 -18.23 1.92
CA GLU A 212 3.49 -18.02 3.30
C GLU A 212 4.64 -17.48 4.13
N ARG A 213 4.49 -16.25 4.64
CA ARG A 213 5.45 -15.63 5.56
C ARG A 213 5.10 -15.98 6.99
N PRO A 214 6.09 -16.11 7.89
CA PRO A 214 5.81 -16.27 9.31
C PRO A 214 5.04 -15.05 9.83
N SER A 215 4.13 -15.32 10.76
CA SER A 215 3.15 -14.38 11.27
C SER A 215 3.59 -13.77 12.59
N ILE A 216 3.47 -12.46 12.70
CA ILE A 216 3.76 -11.71 13.93
C ILE A 216 2.49 -10.99 14.35
N TYR A 217 2.01 -11.29 15.56
CA TYR A 217 0.96 -10.52 16.21
C TYR A 217 1.59 -9.47 17.12
N ILE A 218 1.12 -8.24 17.02
CA ILE A 218 1.54 -7.10 17.85
C ILE A 218 0.35 -6.64 18.67
N ASP A 219 0.43 -6.79 19.99
CA ASP A 219 -0.58 -6.26 20.91
C ASP A 219 -0.61 -4.74 20.82
N TYR A 220 -1.79 -4.15 20.56
CA TYR A 220 -2.00 -2.71 20.44
C TYR A 220 -1.45 -1.93 21.65
N SER A 221 -1.51 -2.50 22.87
CA SER A 221 -0.97 -1.86 24.07
C SER A 221 0.55 -1.61 24.04
N THR A 222 1.26 -2.23 23.08
CA THR A 222 2.72 -2.12 22.90
C THR A 222 3.14 -1.01 21.95
N VAL A 223 2.22 -0.48 21.13
CA VAL A 223 2.58 0.43 20.03
C VAL A 223 2.43 1.91 20.39
N HIS A 224 1.65 2.22 21.43
CA HIS A 224 1.42 3.59 21.89
C HIS A 224 1.87 3.82 23.34
N ASP A 225 2.10 5.08 23.69
CA ASP A 225 2.36 5.56 25.04
C ASP A 225 1.05 5.92 25.78
N VAL A 226 1.17 6.46 26.99
CA VAL A 226 0.03 6.86 27.83
C VAL A 226 -0.76 8.06 27.27
N TYR A 227 -0.21 8.77 26.29
CA TYR A 227 -0.84 9.90 25.61
C TYR A 227 -1.42 9.51 24.24
N GLY A 228 -1.37 8.22 23.89
CA GLY A 228 -1.83 7.71 22.59
C GLY A 228 -0.87 8.02 21.45
N LYS A 229 0.38 8.40 21.71
CA LYS A 229 1.39 8.62 20.66
C LYS A 229 2.20 7.36 20.41
N PRO A 230 2.68 7.13 19.16
CA PRO A 230 3.53 5.99 18.85
C PRO A 230 4.76 5.94 19.75
N ARG A 231 5.09 4.74 20.22
CA ARG A 231 6.33 4.53 20.97
C ARG A 231 7.54 4.74 20.07
N SER A 232 8.64 5.18 20.68
CA SER A 232 9.92 5.37 19.98
C SER A 232 10.31 4.10 19.20
N CYS A 233 10.77 4.31 17.97
CA CYS A 233 11.24 3.27 17.05
C CYS A 233 10.19 2.24 16.60
N PHE A 234 8.91 2.38 16.97
CA PHE A 234 7.85 1.47 16.51
C PHE A 234 7.73 1.42 14.99
N ASN A 235 7.55 2.55 14.31
CA ASN A 235 7.38 2.57 12.85
C ASN A 235 8.58 1.96 12.12
N LYS A 236 9.80 2.26 12.59
CA LYS A 236 11.04 1.66 12.05
C LYS A 236 11.03 0.13 12.22
N ALA A 237 10.62 -0.37 13.38
CA ALA A 237 10.51 -1.80 13.61
C ALA A 237 9.40 -2.42 12.75
N TYR A 238 8.24 -1.80 12.67
CA TYR A 238 7.14 -2.28 11.84
C TYR A 238 7.54 -2.40 10.37
N GLU A 239 8.18 -1.36 9.80
CA GLU A 239 8.71 -1.38 8.44
C GLU A 239 9.71 -2.50 8.20
N PHE A 240 10.60 -2.73 9.17
CA PHE A 240 11.56 -3.84 9.12
C PHE A 240 10.86 -5.21 9.14
N LEU A 241 9.81 -5.37 9.96
CA LEU A 241 9.10 -6.63 10.09
C LEU A 241 8.28 -6.98 8.83
N ILE A 242 7.54 -6.03 8.25
CA ILE A 242 6.70 -6.29 7.07
C ILE A 242 7.48 -6.63 5.80
N GLU A 243 8.82 -6.53 5.82
CA GLU A 243 9.67 -6.97 4.72
C GLU A 243 9.78 -8.50 4.62
N ASN A 244 9.68 -9.20 5.75
CA ASN A 244 9.88 -10.65 5.85
C ASN A 244 8.67 -11.37 6.48
N TYR A 245 7.87 -10.68 7.29
CA TYR A 245 6.80 -11.28 8.08
C TYR A 245 5.40 -10.76 7.69
N ASN A 246 4.38 -11.57 7.95
CA ASN A 246 2.99 -11.15 7.94
C ASN A 246 2.62 -10.57 9.32
N VAL A 247 2.59 -9.25 9.42
CA VAL A 247 2.39 -8.54 10.70
C VAL A 247 0.91 -8.17 10.86
N PHE A 248 0.34 -8.54 12.00
CA PHE A 248 -1.03 -8.22 12.41
C PHE A 248 -1.03 -7.48 13.75
N PHE A 249 -1.99 -6.58 13.95
CA PHE A 249 -2.28 -6.00 15.25
C PHE A 249 -3.36 -6.78 15.96
N THR A 250 -3.22 -6.99 17.27
CA THR A 250 -4.27 -7.56 18.12
C THR A 250 -4.74 -6.54 19.13
N ALA A 251 -6.04 -6.44 19.32
CA ALA A 251 -6.64 -5.60 20.36
C ALA A 251 -7.89 -6.28 20.95
N PRO A 252 -8.28 -5.97 22.19
CA PRO A 252 -9.53 -6.48 22.74
C PRO A 252 -10.75 -5.94 21.99
N ALA A 253 -11.85 -6.68 22.05
CA ALA A 253 -13.19 -6.21 21.66
C ALA A 253 -14.09 -6.20 22.91
N PRO A 254 -14.03 -5.13 23.73
CA PRO A 254 -14.84 -5.04 24.94
C PRO A 254 -16.33 -4.98 24.59
N SER A 255 -17.14 -5.89 25.16
CA SER A 255 -18.60 -5.87 24.95
C SER A 255 -19.31 -4.66 25.58
N THR A 256 -18.60 -3.88 26.39
CA THR A 256 -19.10 -2.69 27.09
C THR A 256 -18.61 -1.38 26.48
N ASP A 257 -17.62 -1.42 25.59
CA ASP A 257 -17.06 -0.24 24.91
C ASP A 257 -16.83 -0.53 23.43
N HIS A 258 -17.86 -0.26 22.64
CA HIS A 258 -17.79 -0.42 21.19
C HIS A 258 -16.95 0.67 20.51
N THR A 259 -16.71 1.81 21.19
CA THR A 259 -15.91 2.89 20.61
C THR A 259 -14.42 2.58 20.62
N PHE A 260 -13.99 1.68 21.52
CA PHE A 260 -12.61 1.21 21.60
C PHE A 260 -12.10 0.61 20.27
N THR A 261 -12.90 -0.23 19.61
CA THR A 261 -12.46 -0.85 18.35
C THR A 261 -12.29 0.20 17.25
N THR A 262 -13.18 1.18 17.17
CA THR A 262 -13.06 2.32 16.26
C THR A 262 -11.78 3.10 16.54
N HIS A 263 -11.50 3.42 17.81
CA HIS A 263 -10.28 4.13 18.20
C HIS A 263 -9.00 3.40 17.79
N VAL A 264 -8.95 2.07 17.98
CA VAL A 264 -7.80 1.25 17.54
C VAL A 264 -7.63 1.31 16.02
N GLN A 265 -8.72 1.20 15.26
CA GLN A 265 -8.67 1.29 13.80
C GLN A 265 -8.18 2.65 13.33
N GLU A 266 -8.71 3.75 13.88
CA GLU A 266 -8.30 5.12 13.57
C GLU A 266 -6.83 5.36 13.91
N TRP A 267 -6.36 4.88 15.07
CA TRP A 267 -4.96 4.99 15.45
C TRP A 267 -4.03 4.27 14.47
N ILE A 268 -4.38 3.03 14.10
CA ILE A 268 -3.58 2.24 13.15
C ILE A 268 -3.60 2.90 11.78
N GLU A 269 -4.73 3.45 11.34
CA GLU A 269 -4.84 4.22 10.10
C GLU A 269 -3.95 5.48 10.11
N GLU A 270 -3.87 6.21 11.23
CA GLU A 270 -3.09 7.45 11.39
C GLU A 270 -1.57 7.20 11.48
N TYR A 271 -1.13 6.12 12.12
CA TYR A 271 0.31 5.93 12.42
C TYR A 271 0.99 4.82 11.61
N VAL A 272 0.23 3.91 11.03
CA VAL A 272 0.74 2.78 10.23
C VAL A 272 0.17 2.81 8.81
N SER A 273 -1.11 3.14 8.66
CA SER A 273 -1.78 3.42 7.39
C SER A 273 -1.80 2.20 6.44
N ALA A 274 -1.61 2.40 5.13
CA ALA A 274 -1.77 1.38 4.09
C ALA A 274 -1.16 -0.01 4.41
N PRO A 275 0.08 -0.14 4.93
CA PRO A 275 0.66 -1.43 5.35
C PRO A 275 -0.12 -2.26 6.36
N ALA A 276 -1.11 -1.68 7.06
CA ALA A 276 -1.94 -2.37 8.04
C ALA A 276 -3.36 -2.66 7.53
N TRP A 277 -3.64 -2.40 6.24
CA TRP A 277 -4.94 -2.67 5.63
C TRP A 277 -5.36 -4.12 5.84
N ASN A 278 -6.54 -4.33 6.45
CA ASN A 278 -7.07 -5.65 6.82
C ASN A 278 -6.18 -6.49 7.76
N HIS A 279 -5.26 -5.88 8.50
CA HIS A 279 -4.31 -6.58 9.39
C HIS A 279 -4.59 -6.33 10.88
N ILE A 280 -5.86 -6.13 11.27
CA ILE A 280 -6.29 -5.97 12.67
C ILE A 280 -7.16 -7.15 13.07
N VAL A 281 -6.81 -7.81 14.17
CA VAL A 281 -7.56 -8.92 14.76
C VAL A 281 -8.07 -8.50 16.14
N PHE A 282 -9.38 -8.32 16.24
CA PHE A 282 -10.00 -8.07 17.54
C PHE A 282 -10.30 -9.38 18.27
N THR A 283 -9.72 -9.57 19.45
CA THR A 283 -9.93 -10.77 20.28
C THR A 283 -9.76 -10.47 21.76
N ASN A 284 -10.58 -11.11 22.58
CA ASN A 284 -10.40 -11.14 24.05
C ASN A 284 -9.63 -12.38 24.52
N GLN A 285 -9.23 -13.25 23.59
CA GLN A 285 -8.53 -14.52 23.83
C GLN A 285 -7.36 -14.66 22.83
N PRO A 286 -6.29 -13.85 22.97
CA PRO A 286 -5.15 -13.89 22.06
C PRO A 286 -4.44 -15.26 22.03
N GLU A 287 -4.55 -16.06 23.08
CA GLU A 287 -4.05 -17.43 23.16
C GLU A 287 -4.62 -18.39 22.10
N HIS A 288 -5.81 -18.08 21.54
CA HIS A 288 -6.46 -18.89 20.52
C HIS A 288 -6.04 -18.52 19.09
N ILE A 289 -5.24 -17.47 18.94
CA ILE A 289 -4.71 -17.08 17.63
C ILE A 289 -3.56 -18.01 17.27
N TYR A 290 -3.58 -18.53 16.04
CA TYR A 290 -2.47 -19.29 15.48
C TYR A 290 -1.45 -18.33 14.85
N GLY A 291 -0.18 -18.44 15.27
CA GLY A 291 0.92 -17.71 14.65
C GLY A 291 2.28 -18.06 15.22
N ASP A 292 3.32 -17.48 14.62
CA ASP A 292 4.71 -17.80 14.93
C ASP A 292 5.25 -16.96 16.08
N TYR A 293 4.89 -15.67 16.12
CA TYR A 293 5.35 -14.73 17.14
C TYR A 293 4.21 -13.87 17.68
N PHE A 294 4.28 -13.54 18.97
CA PHE A 294 3.37 -12.58 19.60
C PHE A 294 4.13 -11.59 20.48
N ILE A 295 4.06 -10.31 20.13
CA ILE A 295 4.65 -9.20 20.88
C ILE A 295 3.59 -8.63 21.82
N ARG A 296 3.77 -8.84 23.12
CA ARG A 296 2.85 -8.35 24.17
C ARG A 296 3.55 -7.43 25.16
N ARG A 297 2.77 -6.64 25.89
CA ARG A 297 3.31 -5.73 26.91
C ARG A 297 3.73 -6.49 28.16
N GLY A 298 4.83 -6.04 28.78
CA GLY A 298 5.33 -6.61 30.04
C GLY A 298 4.64 -6.05 31.28
N ALA A 299 4.41 -6.93 32.25
CA ALA A 299 3.72 -6.66 33.53
C ALA A 299 4.37 -5.59 34.44
N ARG A 300 5.51 -4.98 34.07
CA ARG A 300 6.11 -3.89 34.87
C ARG A 300 5.36 -2.56 34.74
N ASP A 301 4.68 -2.34 33.62
CA ASP A 301 3.82 -1.15 33.42
C ASP A 301 2.44 -1.28 34.09
N GLU A 302 1.98 -2.50 34.37
CA GLU A 302 0.69 -2.79 35.01
C GLU A 302 0.71 -2.59 36.54
N ARG A 303 1.86 -2.28 37.15
CA ARG A 303 1.98 -2.07 38.62
C ARG A 303 1.34 -0.79 39.14
N ARG A 304 0.27 -0.32 38.52
CA ARG A 304 -0.70 0.59 39.11
C ARG A 304 -2.12 0.02 39.20
N GLU A 305 -2.41 -1.14 38.62
CA GLU A 305 -3.72 -1.77 38.75
C GLU A 305 -3.59 -3.19 39.32
N THR A 306 -4.01 -3.29 40.59
CA THR A 306 -4.43 -4.48 41.35
C THR A 306 -3.55 -5.74 41.32
N ARG A 307 -2.82 -5.91 42.42
CA ARG A 307 -1.97 -7.05 42.81
C ARG A 307 -2.67 -8.41 43.03
N GLU A 308 -3.91 -8.61 42.58
CA GLU A 308 -4.70 -9.81 42.92
C GLU A 308 -4.92 -10.81 41.78
N GLU A 309 -4.62 -10.48 40.52
CA GLU A 309 -4.85 -11.43 39.40
C GLU A 309 -3.65 -12.35 39.08
N SER A 310 -2.50 -12.13 39.70
CA SER A 310 -1.25 -12.83 39.37
C SER A 310 -1.16 -14.28 39.90
N ARG A 311 -2.28 -14.90 40.30
CA ARG A 311 -2.30 -16.28 40.83
C ARG A 311 -3.18 -17.27 40.05
N GLY A 312 -3.73 -16.88 38.89
CA GLY A 312 -4.67 -17.74 38.13
C GLY A 312 -4.23 -18.25 36.74
N ALA A 313 -3.32 -17.60 36.02
CA ALA A 313 -3.10 -17.91 34.60
C ALA A 313 -1.87 -18.83 34.38
N LYS A 314 -2.01 -20.13 34.66
CA LYS A 314 -1.01 -21.17 34.33
C LYS A 314 -1.45 -22.06 33.15
N GLY A 315 -2.32 -21.56 32.27
CA GLY A 315 -2.95 -22.38 31.22
C GLY A 315 -3.33 -21.67 29.91
N ASN A 316 -2.81 -20.47 29.64
CA ASN A 316 -3.12 -19.70 28.42
C ASN A 316 -1.83 -19.16 27.79
N GLU A 317 -1.03 -20.05 27.20
CA GLU A 317 0.17 -19.65 26.47
C GLU A 317 -0.13 -19.74 24.97
N PHE A 318 -0.04 -18.59 24.29
CA PHE A 318 0.04 -18.53 22.83
C PHE A 318 1.05 -19.57 22.33
N LEU A 319 0.67 -20.37 21.34
CA LEU A 319 1.44 -21.54 20.93
C LEU A 319 2.82 -21.19 20.34
N GLY A 320 2.95 -20.02 19.71
CA GLY A 320 4.20 -19.55 19.14
C GLY A 320 5.12 -18.86 20.17
N THR A 321 6.12 -18.15 19.66
CA THR A 321 7.11 -17.45 20.49
C THR A 321 6.54 -16.12 21.01
N VAL A 322 6.50 -15.96 22.34
CA VAL A 322 6.02 -14.72 22.96
C VAL A 322 7.19 -13.79 23.30
N LEU A 323 7.20 -12.59 22.72
CA LEU A 323 8.12 -11.51 23.06
C LEU A 323 7.44 -10.53 24.01
N THR A 324 8.03 -10.32 25.18
CA THR A 324 7.45 -9.42 26.20
C THR A 324 8.15 -8.06 26.18
N LEU A 325 7.55 -7.08 25.51
CA LEU A 325 8.07 -5.72 25.38
C LEU A 325 7.98 -4.95 26.71
N GLY A 326 9.08 -4.34 27.15
CA GLY A 326 9.24 -3.75 28.48
C GLY A 326 9.81 -4.71 29.53
N SER A 327 10.24 -5.92 29.14
CA SER A 327 11.00 -6.84 30.00
C SER A 327 12.47 -6.43 30.10
N ASP A 328 13.24 -7.10 30.97
CA ASP A 328 14.68 -6.80 31.12
C ASP A 328 15.49 -7.10 29.84
N ASP A 329 15.04 -8.08 29.04
CA ASP A 329 15.72 -8.53 27.81
C ASP A 329 15.14 -7.88 26.53
N MET A 330 13.90 -7.38 26.57
CA MET A 330 13.22 -6.73 25.43
C MET A 330 12.61 -5.41 25.89
N LYS A 331 13.42 -4.35 26.02
CA LYS A 331 12.97 -3.07 26.60
C LYS A 331 12.25 -2.17 25.60
N THR A 332 12.70 -2.18 24.35
CA THR A 332 12.31 -1.24 23.30
C THR A 332 12.13 -1.96 21.96
N TRP A 333 11.58 -1.23 20.98
CA TRP A 333 11.46 -1.70 19.61
C TRP A 333 12.81 -1.93 18.91
N GLU A 334 13.91 -1.37 19.41
CA GLU A 334 15.25 -1.64 18.86
C GLU A 334 15.74 -3.05 19.21
N GLU A 335 15.44 -3.56 20.41
CA GLU A 335 15.73 -4.96 20.74
C GLU A 335 14.85 -5.94 19.93
N VAL A 336 13.62 -5.54 19.60
CA VAL A 336 12.75 -6.32 18.68
C VAL A 336 13.38 -6.42 17.30
N ILE A 337 13.85 -5.31 16.72
CA ILE A 337 14.59 -5.34 15.45
C ILE A 337 15.80 -6.27 15.56
N THR A 338 16.62 -6.09 16.58
CA THR A 338 17.83 -6.91 16.81
C THR A 338 17.51 -8.41 16.92
N PHE A 339 16.39 -8.76 17.56
CA PHE A 339 15.94 -10.14 17.67
C PHE A 339 15.63 -10.74 16.31
N PHE A 340 14.81 -10.06 15.49
CA PHE A 340 14.41 -10.57 14.18
C PHE A 340 15.51 -10.48 13.13
N GLU A 341 16.47 -9.55 13.26
CA GLU A 341 17.72 -9.54 12.48
C GLU A 341 18.55 -10.81 12.72
N ARG A 342 18.67 -11.25 13.98
CA ARG A 342 19.44 -12.46 14.34
C ARG A 342 18.81 -13.75 13.85
N LEU A 343 17.49 -13.77 13.67
CA LEU A 343 16.78 -14.90 13.06
C LEU A 343 17.08 -15.01 11.55
N GLY A 344 17.70 -14.00 10.95
CA GLY A 344 18.07 -13.97 9.54
C GLY A 344 16.97 -13.46 8.63
N GLY A 345 15.93 -12.82 9.18
CA GLY A 345 14.76 -12.39 8.40
C GLY A 345 14.14 -13.53 7.59
N GLN A 346 13.99 -14.70 8.23
CA GLN A 346 13.67 -16.00 7.60
C GLN A 346 12.60 -15.93 6.52
#